data_AF-A0A8H8DGH1-F1
#
_entry.id   AF-A0A8H8DGH1-F1
#
_cell.length_a   1.000
_cell.length_b   1.000
_cell.length_c   1.000
_cell.angle_alpha   90.00
_cell.angle_beta   90.00
_cell.angle_gamma   90.00
#
_symmetry.space_group_name_H-M   'P 1'
#
loop_
_entity.id
_entity.type
_entity.pdbx_description
1 polymer ?
#
loop_
_entity_poly.entity_id
_entity_poly.type
_entity_poly.pdbx_seq_one_letter_code
_entity_poly.pdbx_strand_id
1 'polypeptide(L)'
;MPAQLSLKVHVADMGTTKTMQFPSDMSIHDACHDIRQKLGEGGGGVDHGLFWPEHLKWLAPGRTFEYYDMKSGENLDFKKRHRLLRVKTTDETLKTIIIDETLTVAELVMAICERIGNPGELPGGNLGGTGPRSKKAG
;
A
#
# COMPACT_ATOMS: atom_id res chain seq x y z
N MET A 1 27.86 -12.92 11.52
CA MET A 1 26.91 -13.43 10.52
C MET A 1 25.53 -13.01 10.98
N PRO A 2 24.75 -12.30 10.15
CA PRO A 2 23.40 -11.92 10.53
C PRO A 2 22.54 -13.17 10.75
N ALA A 3 21.57 -13.08 11.66
CA ALA A 3 20.70 -14.20 11.96
C ALA A 3 19.74 -14.42 10.77
N GLN A 4 19.52 -15.67 10.37
CA GLN A 4 18.54 -15.97 9.34
C GLN A 4 17.15 -16.11 9.98
N LEU A 5 16.23 -15.24 9.59
CA LEU A 5 14.84 -15.28 10.01
C LEU A 5 14.00 -16.06 9.01
N SER A 6 13.13 -16.94 9.49
CA SER A 6 12.13 -17.65 8.68
C SER A 6 10.75 -17.06 8.97
N LEU A 7 10.29 -16.14 8.11
CA LEU A 7 9.07 -15.36 8.33
C LEU A 7 7.93 -15.87 7.44
N LYS A 8 6.70 -15.85 7.95
CA LYS A 8 5.50 -16.21 7.20
C LYS A 8 4.91 -14.95 6.56
N VAL A 9 5.10 -14.80 5.26
CA VAL A 9 4.62 -13.66 4.49
C VAL A 9 3.28 -14.01 3.85
N HIS A 10 2.21 -13.41 4.34
CA HIS A 10 0.88 -13.48 3.75
C HIS A 10 0.72 -12.40 2.68
N VAL A 11 0.51 -12.80 1.44
CA VAL A 11 0.37 -11.93 0.27
C VAL A 11 -1.10 -11.64 0.05
N ALA A 12 -1.55 -10.46 0.46
CA ALA A 12 -2.97 -10.11 0.45
C ALA A 12 -3.59 -10.16 -0.96
N ASP A 13 -2.85 -9.71 -1.98
CA ASP A 13 -3.32 -9.69 -3.38
C ASP A 13 -3.53 -11.10 -3.95
N MET A 14 -2.82 -12.10 -3.43
CA MET A 14 -2.91 -13.50 -3.88
C MET A 14 -3.70 -14.39 -2.90
N GLY A 15 -4.00 -13.90 -1.69
CA GLY A 15 -4.61 -14.69 -0.61
C GLY A 15 -3.77 -15.91 -0.19
N THR A 16 -2.45 -15.85 -0.35
CA THR A 16 -1.55 -16.98 -0.06
C THR A 16 -0.48 -16.61 0.95
N THR A 17 -0.12 -17.54 1.83
CA THR A 17 0.98 -17.38 2.77
C THR A 17 2.18 -18.19 2.33
N LYS A 18 3.34 -17.54 2.22
CA LYS A 18 4.61 -18.16 1.89
C LYS A 18 5.61 -17.96 3.03
N THR A 19 6.25 -19.05 3.45
CA THR A 19 7.39 -18.95 4.35
C THR A 19 8.62 -18.54 3.55
N MET A 20 9.24 -17.43 3.94
CA MET A 20 10.41 -16.87 3.28
C MET A 20 11.51 -16.63 4.29
N GLN A 21 12.75 -16.81 3.86
CA GLN A 21 13.91 -16.57 4.71
C GLN A 21 14.58 -15.23 4.37
N PHE A 22 14.88 -14.45 5.40
CA PHE A 22 15.53 -13.15 5.29
C PHE A 22 16.66 -13.02 6.32
N PRO A 23 17.78 -12.37 5.98
CA PRO A 23 18.76 -11.93 6.97
C PRO A 23 18.16 -10.90 7.94
N SER A 24 18.54 -10.94 9.22
CA SER A 24 18.05 -10.02 10.25
C SER A 24 18.44 -8.57 10.00
N ASP A 25 19.61 -8.35 9.40
CA ASP A 25 20.15 -7.03 9.02
C ASP A 25 19.59 -6.51 7.69
N MET A 26 18.77 -7.30 6.98
CA MET A 26 18.15 -6.88 5.73
C MET A 26 17.17 -5.73 5.99
N SER A 27 17.24 -4.71 5.12
CA SER A 27 16.29 -3.60 5.16
C SER A 27 14.89 -4.07 4.73
N ILE A 28 13.86 -3.46 5.31
CA ILE A 28 12.46 -3.73 4.93
C ILE A 28 12.22 -3.36 3.46
N HIS A 29 12.89 -2.33 2.95
CA HIS A 29 12.84 -1.97 1.53
C HIS A 29 13.32 -3.12 0.63
N ASP A 30 14.48 -3.69 0.95
CA ASP A 30 15.07 -4.77 0.14
C ASP A 30 14.28 -6.07 0.32
N ALA A 31 13.78 -6.34 1.53
CA ALA A 31 12.88 -7.47 1.76
C ALA A 31 11.63 -7.40 0.89
N CYS A 32 11.00 -6.22 0.79
CA CYS A 32 9.88 -6.00 -0.13
C CYS A 32 10.27 -6.24 -1.59
N HIS A 33 11.49 -5.87 -2.00
CA HIS A 33 12.00 -6.13 -3.35
C HIS A 33 12.15 -7.64 -3.61
N ASP A 34 12.77 -8.37 -2.69
CA ASP A 34 12.95 -9.83 -2.76
C ASP A 34 11.62 -10.57 -2.79
N ILE A 35 10.64 -10.15 -1.98
CA ILE A 35 9.29 -10.72 -1.98
C ILE A 35 8.66 -10.57 -3.36
N ARG A 36 8.73 -9.37 -3.97
CA ARG A 36 8.20 -9.12 -5.32
C ARG A 36 8.89 -9.98 -6.37
N GLN A 37 10.22 -10.07 -6.33
CA GLN A 37 10.96 -10.94 -7.25
C GLN A 37 10.54 -12.41 -7.12
N LYS A 38 10.34 -12.90 -5.91
CA LYS A 38 9.90 -14.29 -5.65
C LYS A 38 8.45 -14.55 -6.05
N LEU A 39 7.61 -13.52 -6.09
CA LEU A 39 6.21 -13.64 -6.47
C LEU A 39 5.96 -13.44 -7.97
N GLY A 40 6.87 -12.78 -8.69
CA GLY A 40 6.76 -12.55 -10.13
C GLY A 40 5.77 -11.42 -10.48
N GLU A 41 5.27 -11.42 -11.72
CA GLU A 41 4.41 -10.34 -12.26
C GLU A 41 3.07 -10.13 -11.50
N GLY A 42 2.62 -11.11 -10.72
CA GLY A 42 1.44 -11.01 -9.85
C GLY A 42 1.75 -10.61 -8.39
N GLY A 43 3.02 -10.35 -8.09
CA GLY A 43 3.55 -10.27 -6.73
C GLY A 43 3.41 -8.95 -6.01
N GLY A 44 2.71 -7.97 -6.60
CA GLY A 44 2.56 -6.63 -6.06
C GLY A 44 3.44 -5.58 -6.74
N GLY A 45 3.36 -4.33 -6.26
CA GLY A 45 4.01 -3.16 -6.86
C GLY A 45 4.84 -2.35 -5.86
N VAL A 46 5.29 -1.17 -6.32
CA VAL A 46 6.01 -0.19 -5.47
C VAL A 46 5.17 0.32 -4.29
N ASP A 47 3.85 0.14 -4.38
CA ASP A 47 2.91 0.52 -3.34
C ASP A 47 2.86 -0.46 -2.17
N HIS A 48 3.30 -1.70 -2.35
CA HIS A 48 3.26 -2.71 -1.30
C HIS A 48 4.28 -2.44 -0.21
N GLY A 49 3.86 -2.71 1.02
CA GLY A 49 4.70 -2.70 2.21
C GLY A 49 4.48 -3.95 3.06
N LEU A 50 5.29 -4.07 4.11
CA LEU A 50 5.15 -5.11 5.12
C LEU A 50 4.39 -4.56 6.33
N PHE A 51 3.31 -5.24 6.70
CA PHE A 51 2.52 -4.97 7.89
C PHE A 51 2.70 -6.11 8.88
N TRP A 52 2.91 -5.77 10.15
CA TRP A 52 3.07 -6.71 11.23
C TRP A 52 1.75 -6.82 12.00
N PRO A 53 0.92 -7.83 11.72
CA PRO A 53 -0.42 -7.96 12.30
C PRO A 53 -0.43 -8.09 13.82
N GLU A 54 0.55 -8.77 14.41
CA GLU A 54 0.64 -8.97 15.86
C GLU A 54 0.87 -7.64 16.61
N HIS A 55 1.60 -6.71 16.00
CA HIS A 55 1.88 -5.39 16.56
C HIS A 55 1.04 -4.26 15.94
N LEU A 56 0.11 -4.60 15.03
CA LEU A 56 -0.76 -3.68 14.30
C LEU A 56 -0.02 -2.49 13.67
N LYS A 57 1.16 -2.72 13.08
CA LYS A 57 2.00 -1.64 12.55
C LYS A 57 2.61 -1.95 11.20
N TRP A 58 2.86 -0.90 10.43
CA TRP A 58 3.66 -0.97 9.21
C TRP A 58 5.15 -0.92 9.54
N LEU A 59 5.93 -1.74 8.83
CA LEU A 59 7.38 -1.71 8.94
C LEU A 59 7.93 -0.61 8.04
N ALA A 60 8.72 0.29 8.62
CA ALA A 60 9.35 1.38 7.89
C ALA A 60 10.46 0.86 6.94
N PRO A 61 10.49 1.30 5.66
CA PRO A 61 11.39 0.77 4.64
C PRO A 61 12.89 0.99 4.95
N GLY A 62 13.23 2.06 5.67
CA GLY A 62 14.60 2.37 6.09
C GLY A 62 15.06 1.68 7.39
N ARG A 63 14.26 0.76 7.93
CA ARG A 63 14.62 -0.06 9.10
C ARG A 63 14.94 -1.49 8.67
N THR A 64 15.56 -2.26 9.55
CA THR A 64 15.87 -3.68 9.35
C THR A 64 14.93 -4.55 10.16
N PHE A 65 14.90 -5.87 9.92
CA PHE A 65 14.16 -6.80 10.78
C PHE A 65 14.67 -6.81 12.23
N GLU A 66 15.99 -6.67 12.40
CA GLU A 66 16.66 -6.58 13.70
C GLU A 66 16.21 -5.37 14.51
N TYR A 67 15.95 -4.21 13.86
CA TYR A 67 15.39 -3.03 14.55
C TYR A 67 14.04 -3.31 15.24
N TYR A 68 13.29 -4.28 14.72
CA TYR A 68 12.00 -4.69 15.24
C TYR A 68 12.08 -5.91 16.18
N ASP A 69 13.28 -6.41 16.47
CA ASP A 69 13.52 -7.65 17.24
C ASP A 69 12.72 -8.85 16.69
N MET A 70 12.54 -8.89 15.37
CA MET A 70 11.71 -9.86 14.65
C MET A 70 12.26 -11.29 14.83
N LYS A 71 11.37 -12.26 15.02
CA LYS A 71 11.72 -13.66 15.27
C LYS A 71 11.25 -14.59 14.16
N SER A 72 11.96 -15.70 13.99
CA SER A 72 11.51 -16.78 13.10
C SER A 72 10.15 -17.32 13.53
N GLY A 73 9.24 -17.48 12.56
CA GLY A 73 7.88 -17.96 12.76
C GLY A 73 6.83 -16.85 12.78
N GLU A 74 7.23 -15.58 12.87
CA GLU A 74 6.32 -14.43 12.89
C GLU A 74 5.63 -14.23 11.54
N ASN A 75 4.41 -13.69 11.62
CA ASN A 75 3.57 -13.43 10.46
C ASN A 75 3.71 -11.98 10.03
N LEU A 76 3.87 -11.76 8.73
CA LEU A 76 3.84 -10.45 8.10
C LEU A 76 2.84 -10.46 6.94
N ASP A 77 2.10 -9.38 6.79
CA ASP A 77 1.24 -9.15 5.64
C ASP A 77 1.98 -8.30 4.61
N PHE A 78 2.16 -8.84 3.41
CA PHE A 78 2.61 -8.10 2.24
C PHE A 78 1.39 -7.61 1.47
N LYS A 79 1.08 -6.32 1.60
CA LYS A 79 -0.14 -5.71 1.06
C LYS A 79 0.09 -4.27 0.60
N LYS A 80 -0.82 -3.75 -0.22
CA LYS A 80 -0.82 -2.34 -0.67
C LYS A 80 -0.95 -1.39 0.52
N ARG A 81 -0.10 -0.38 0.57
CA ARG A 81 -0.20 0.71 1.57
C ARG A 81 -1.39 1.59 1.30
N HIS A 82 -1.74 1.77 0.02
CA HIS A 82 -2.88 2.55 -0.36
C HIS A 82 -4.15 1.68 -0.47
N ARG A 83 -5.25 2.15 0.12
CA ARG A 83 -6.57 1.54 -0.02
C ARG A 83 -7.64 2.53 -0.43
N LEU A 84 -8.69 2.03 -1.08
CA LEU A 84 -9.89 2.82 -1.36
C LEU A 84 -10.73 2.95 -0.09
N LEU A 85 -10.96 4.18 0.36
CA LEU A 85 -11.88 4.52 1.43
C LEU A 85 -13.14 5.15 0.82
N ARG A 86 -14.30 4.58 1.12
CA ARG A 86 -15.59 5.21 0.79
C ARG A 86 -16.00 6.12 1.94
N VAL A 87 -16.10 7.42 1.67
CA VAL A 87 -16.51 8.44 2.61
C VAL A 87 -17.88 8.96 2.20
N LYS A 88 -18.82 8.97 3.15
CA LYS A 88 -20.11 9.64 2.99
C LYS A 88 -19.99 11.06 3.51
N THR A 89 -20.21 12.03 2.64
CA THR A 89 -20.15 13.45 2.97
C THR A 89 -21.47 13.93 3.56
N THR A 90 -21.48 15.12 4.17
CA THR A 90 -22.65 15.69 4.87
C THR A 90 -23.82 16.00 3.94
N ASP A 91 -23.56 16.15 2.64
CA ASP A 91 -24.55 16.27 1.57
C ASP A 91 -25.04 14.90 1.06
N GLU A 92 -24.78 13.81 1.82
CA GLU A 92 -25.19 12.43 1.52
C GLU A 92 -24.48 11.80 0.30
N THR A 93 -23.56 12.51 -0.34
CA THR A 93 -22.77 11.99 -1.46
C THR A 93 -21.74 10.95 -1.00
N LEU A 94 -21.54 9.89 -1.77
CA LEU A 94 -20.48 8.90 -1.54
C LEU A 94 -19.28 9.21 -2.43
N LYS A 95 -18.13 9.53 -1.82
CA LYS A 95 -16.85 9.71 -2.52
C LYS A 95 -15.91 8.55 -2.20
N THR A 96 -15.23 8.03 -3.21
CA THR A 96 -14.17 7.02 -3.04
C THR A 96 -12.82 7.72 -3.16
N ILE A 97 -11.99 7.62 -2.13
CA ILE A 97 -10.70 8.31 -2.03
C ILE A 97 -9.62 7.26 -1.78
N ILE A 98 -8.48 7.39 -2.43
CA ILE A 98 -7.30 6.56 -2.14
C ILE A 98 -6.61 7.15 -0.90
N ILE A 99 -6.41 6.33 0.14
CA ILE A 99 -5.74 6.72 1.38
C ILE A 99 -4.48 5.89 1.60
N ASP A 100 -3.42 6.49 2.13
CA ASP A 100 -2.19 5.81 2.55
C ASP A 100 -2.31 5.38 4.03
N GLU A 101 -2.39 4.07 4.29
CA GLU A 101 -2.52 3.52 5.65
C GLU A 101 -1.24 3.64 6.50
N THR A 102 -0.13 4.13 5.94
CA THR A 102 1.09 4.38 6.71
C THR A 102 1.07 5.72 7.45
N LEU A 103 0.15 6.61 7.07
CA LEU A 103 0.01 7.94 7.67
C LEU A 103 -0.74 7.90 9.00
N THR A 104 -0.49 8.89 9.86
CA THR A 104 -1.26 9.08 11.08
C THR A 104 -2.71 9.46 10.78
N VAL A 105 -3.61 9.25 11.75
CA VAL A 105 -5.03 9.63 11.59
C VAL A 105 -5.17 11.12 11.25
N ALA A 106 -4.33 11.99 11.83
CA ALA A 106 -4.36 13.42 11.55
C ALA A 106 -4.00 13.72 10.08
N GLU A 107 -2.93 13.11 9.58
CA GLU A 107 -2.50 13.25 8.17
C GLU A 107 -3.52 12.68 7.20
N LEU A 108 -4.12 11.53 7.53
CA LEU A 108 -5.21 10.92 6.78
C LEU A 108 -6.41 11.85 6.67
N VAL A 109 -6.84 12.46 7.78
CA VAL A 109 -7.98 13.39 7.78
C VAL A 109 -7.66 14.61 6.91
N MET A 110 -6.46 15.18 7.00
CA MET A 110 -6.05 16.29 6.15
C MET A 110 -6.09 15.92 4.65
N ALA A 111 -5.51 14.76 4.28
CA ALA A 111 -5.53 14.26 2.92
C ALA A 111 -6.96 14.01 2.41
N ILE A 112 -7.85 13.47 3.26
CA ILE A 112 -9.26 13.25 2.93
C ILE A 112 -9.98 14.60 2.72
N CYS A 113 -9.78 15.56 3.63
CA CYS A 113 -10.40 16.89 3.54
C CYS A 113 -10.00 17.63 2.26
N GLU A 114 -8.72 17.60 1.90
CA GLU A 114 -8.21 18.20 0.65
C GLU A 114 -8.87 17.56 -0.59
N ARG A 115 -8.98 16.23 -0.62
CA ARG A 115 -9.61 15.49 -1.72
C ARG A 115 -11.12 15.70 -1.82
N ILE A 116 -11.82 15.87 -0.70
CA ILE A 116 -13.26 16.16 -0.71
C ILE A 116 -13.52 17.60 -1.17
N GLY A 117 -12.69 18.55 -0.73
CA GLY A 117 -12.78 19.97 -1.03
C GLY A 117 -12.42 20.35 -2.47
N ASN A 118 -11.67 19.50 -3.18
CA ASN A 118 -11.37 19.68 -4.60
C ASN A 118 -12.06 18.58 -5.45
N PRO A 119 -13.28 18.83 -5.99
CA PRO A 119 -14.12 17.81 -6.63
C PRO A 119 -13.62 17.27 -8.00
N GLY A 120 -12.31 17.33 -8.31
CA GLY A 120 -11.80 17.16 -9.67
C GLY A 120 -10.88 15.97 -9.98
N GLU A 121 -10.22 15.32 -9.02
CA GLU A 121 -9.17 14.34 -9.37
C GLU A 121 -9.27 13.00 -8.60
N LEU A 122 -9.83 12.01 -9.30
CA LEU A 122 -9.41 10.63 -9.15
C LEU A 122 -8.06 10.46 -9.87
N PRO A 123 -7.00 9.94 -9.24
CA PRO A 123 -5.78 9.59 -9.96
C PRO A 123 -6.07 8.35 -10.82
N GLY A 124 -6.47 8.61 -12.06
CA GLY A 124 -6.88 7.58 -13.03
C GLY A 124 -7.62 8.11 -14.26
N GLY A 125 -7.65 9.42 -14.50
CA GLY A 125 -8.16 9.99 -15.74
C GLY A 125 -7.25 9.65 -16.91
N ASN A 126 -7.60 8.61 -17.66
CA ASN A 126 -6.94 8.29 -18.92
C ASN A 126 -7.06 9.49 -19.87
N LEU A 127 -5.90 9.92 -20.37
CA LEU A 127 -5.71 10.93 -21.40
C LEU A 127 -6.25 10.41 -22.74
N GLY A 128 -7.51 10.70 -23.04
CA GLY A 128 -8.08 10.59 -24.39
C GLY A 128 -8.41 11.99 -24.91
N GLY A 129 -7.54 12.54 -25.76
CA GLY A 129 -7.56 13.94 -26.17
C GLY A 129 -8.58 14.32 -27.25
N THR A 130 -8.71 15.65 -27.40
CA THR A 130 -9.16 16.43 -28.58
C THR A 130 -10.66 16.34 -28.93
N GLY A 131 -11.43 17.40 -29.16
CA GLY A 131 -11.19 18.83 -29.39
C GLY A 131 -12.56 19.56 -29.46
N PRO A 132 -12.62 20.83 -29.89
CA PRO A 132 -13.71 21.75 -29.55
C PRO A 132 -14.92 21.70 -30.49
N ARG A 133 -16.08 22.07 -29.92
CA ARG A 133 -17.25 22.75 -30.49
C ARG A 133 -17.32 22.83 -32.03
N SER A 134 -18.39 22.28 -32.60
CA SER A 134 -19.02 22.87 -33.79
C SER A 134 -20.54 22.69 -33.77
N LYS A 135 -21.23 23.84 -33.74
CA LYS A 135 -22.63 24.00 -34.15
C LYS A 135 -22.74 23.73 -35.65
N LYS A 136 -23.81 23.06 -36.10
CA LYS A 136 -24.62 23.32 -37.31
C LYS A 136 -25.79 22.32 -37.27
N ALA A 137 -27.02 22.76 -37.04
CA ALA A 137 -27.96 23.34 -38.02
C ALA A 137 -28.38 22.30 -39.08
N GLY A 138 -29.64 21.89 -38.98
CA GLY A 138 -30.41 21.08 -39.92
C GLY A 138 -31.85 21.11 -39.47
#